data_AF-A0A7C5RTL5-F1
#
_entry.id   AF-A0A7C5RTL5-F1
#
_cell.length_a   1.000
_cell.length_b   1.000
_cell.length_c   1.000
_cell.angle_alpha   90.00
_cell.angle_beta   90.00
_cell.angle_gamma   90.00
#
_symmetry.space_group_name_H-M   'P 1'
#
loop_
_entity.id
_entity.type
_entity.pdbx_description
1 polymer ?
#
loop_
_entity_poly.entity_id
_entity_poly.type
_entity_poly.pdbx_seq_one_letter_code
_entity_poly.pdbx_strand_id
1 'polypeptide(L)'
;WLYLCTVLLALFLAVAKRRHEVLLLEGLAANHRRTLDDYPVPLLDALLQVTATATIMAYSLYTFSAPNLPDGHRMMLTIPFVLYGIFRYLYLVYRRDLGGMPEQVLLDDRPLLGVIIAWGLLMLALLYGTDLLQGGAMQLR
;
A
#
# COMPACT_ATOMS: atom_id res chain seq x y z
N TRP A 1 -3.67 4.71 -14.42
CA TRP A 1 -3.07 4.95 -13.09
C TRP A 1 -3.63 4.04 -12.00
N LEU A 2 -4.94 4.05 -11.72
CA LEU A 2 -5.51 3.19 -10.69
C LEU A 2 -5.27 1.69 -10.94
N TYR A 3 -5.45 1.21 -12.18
CA TYR A 3 -5.13 -0.18 -12.54
C TYR A 3 -3.68 -0.59 -12.21
N LEU A 4 -2.72 0.32 -12.42
CA LEU A 4 -1.32 0.06 -12.09
C LEU A 4 -1.12 -0.06 -10.57
N CYS A 5 -1.72 0.87 -9.81
CA CYS A 5 -1.66 0.84 -8.35
C CYS A 5 -2.30 -0.44 -7.79
N THR A 6 -3.45 -0.87 -8.32
CA THR A 6 -4.13 -2.09 -7.86
C THR A 6 -3.34 -3.36 -8.17
N VAL A 7 -2.71 -3.45 -9.35
CA VAL A 7 -1.89 -4.62 -9.71
C VAL A 7 -0.62 -4.69 -8.83
N LEU A 8 0.05 -3.56 -8.62
CA LEU A 8 1.24 -3.50 -7.77
C LEU A 8 0.93 -3.84 -6.31
N LEU A 9 -0.19 -3.33 -5.79
CA LEU A 9 -0.63 -3.63 -4.43
C LEU A 9 -1.00 -5.11 -4.28
N ALA A 10 -1.73 -5.68 -5.24
CA ALA A 10 -2.06 -7.10 -5.24
C ALA A 10 -0.80 -7.98 -5.27
N LEU A 11 0.19 -7.61 -6.10
CA LEU A 11 1.48 -8.30 -6.17
C LEU A 11 2.25 -8.21 -4.85
N PHE A 12 2.28 -7.03 -4.23
CA PHE A 12 2.89 -6.81 -2.92
C PHE A 12 2.28 -7.72 -1.84
N LEU A 13 0.94 -7.79 -1.77
CA LEU A 13 0.24 -8.66 -0.81
C LEU A 13 0.50 -10.14 -1.09
N ALA A 14 0.52 -10.56 -2.37
CA ALA A 14 0.81 -11.94 -2.75
C ALA A 14 2.21 -12.38 -2.34
N VAL A 15 3.22 -11.52 -2.51
CA VAL A 15 4.61 -11.79 -2.07
C VAL A 15 4.69 -11.84 -0.55
N ALA A 16 4.02 -10.92 0.17
CA ALA A 16 4.00 -10.91 1.63
C ALA A 16 3.42 -12.22 2.21
N LYS A 17 2.31 -12.72 1.62
CA LYS A 17 1.71 -14.00 2.00
C LYS A 17 2.66 -15.16 1.78
N ARG A 18 3.31 -15.21 0.61
CA ARG A 18 4.27 -16.28 0.28
C ARG A 18 5.47 -16.30 1.23
N ARG A 19 6.00 -15.12 1.60
CA ARG A 19 7.07 -14.99 2.59
C ARG A 19 6.66 -15.60 3.94
N HIS A 20 5.44 -15.31 4.39
CA HIS A 20 4.94 -15.84 5.65
C HIS A 20 4.77 -17.37 5.61
N GLU A 21 4.23 -17.92 4.51
CA GLU A 21 4.11 -19.38 4.36
C GLU A 21 5.48 -20.08 4.44
N VAL A 22 6.52 -19.52 3.81
CA VAL A 22 7.89 -20.05 3.87
C VAL A 22 8.43 -20.01 5.31
N LEU A 23 8.31 -18.89 6.01
CA LEU A 23 8.78 -18.75 7.40
C LEU A 23 8.02 -19.66 8.38
N LEU A 24 6.71 -19.82 8.21
CA LEU A 24 5.89 -20.69 9.04
C LEU A 24 6.33 -22.17 8.89
N LEU A 25 6.69 -22.58 7.67
CA LEU A 25 7.14 -23.94 7.38
C LEU A 25 8.55 -24.22 7.89
N GLU A 26 9.46 -23.24 7.84
CA GLU A 26 10.79 -23.33 8.48
C GLU A 26 10.68 -23.56 10.00
N GLY A 27 9.68 -22.94 10.65
CA GLY A 27 9.44 -23.10 12.09
C GLY A 27 8.80 -24.43 12.51
N LEU A 28 8.13 -25.16 11.60
CA LEU A 28 7.29 -26.31 11.95
C LEU A 28 7.85 -27.68 11.53
N ALA A 29 8.72 -27.81 10.53
CA ALA A 29 9.35 -29.11 10.23
C ALA A 29 10.50 -29.01 9.21
N ALA A 30 11.70 -29.39 9.64
CA ALA A 30 12.87 -29.66 8.80
C ALA A 30 12.75 -30.89 7.87
N ASN A 31 11.54 -31.31 7.42
CA ASN A 31 11.41 -32.67 6.87
C ASN A 31 10.35 -33.01 5.81
N HIS A 32 9.61 -32.12 5.13
CA HIS A 32 8.58 -32.66 4.21
C HIS A 32 8.21 -31.99 2.87
N ARG A 33 8.92 -30.99 2.34
CA ARG A 33 8.70 -30.65 0.91
C ARG A 33 9.86 -29.93 0.24
N ARG A 34 10.55 -30.68 -0.63
CA ARG A 34 11.70 -30.30 -1.48
C ARG A 34 11.41 -29.22 -2.54
N THR A 35 10.20 -28.65 -2.56
CA THR A 35 9.71 -27.76 -3.63
C THR A 35 9.61 -26.29 -3.21
N LEU A 36 9.89 -25.96 -1.93
CA LEU A 36 9.98 -24.57 -1.47
C LEU A 36 11.41 -24.00 -1.46
N ASP A 37 12.42 -24.84 -1.71
CA ASP A 37 13.84 -24.43 -1.84
C ASP A 37 14.06 -23.40 -2.97
N ASP A 38 13.13 -23.32 -3.95
CA ASP A 38 13.26 -22.44 -5.10
C ASP A 38 13.02 -20.94 -4.76
N TYR A 39 12.47 -20.62 -3.59
CA TYR A 39 12.15 -19.24 -3.19
C TYR A 39 12.76 -18.90 -1.83
N PRO A 40 14.06 -18.57 -1.79
CA PRO A 40 14.72 -18.22 -0.54
C PRO A 40 14.16 -16.89 0.01
N VAL A 41 14.05 -16.77 1.34
CA VAL A 41 13.50 -15.57 2.03
C VAL A 41 14.12 -14.25 1.50
N PRO A 42 15.44 -14.14 1.24
CA PRO A 42 16.03 -12.94 0.67
C PRO A 42 15.46 -12.52 -0.70
N LEU A 43 15.06 -13.48 -1.55
CA LEU A 43 14.44 -13.17 -2.84
C LEU A 43 13.04 -12.58 -2.62
N LEU A 44 12.27 -13.15 -1.70
CA LEU A 44 10.93 -12.65 -1.35
C LEU A 44 11.00 -11.26 -0.73
N ASP A 45 12.01 -11.01 0.11
CA ASP A 45 12.27 -9.69 0.68
C ASP A 45 12.61 -8.66 -0.41
N ALA A 46 13.44 -9.02 -1.38
CA ALA A 46 13.75 -8.16 -2.51
C ALA A 46 12.50 -7.85 -3.37
N LEU A 47 11.69 -8.85 -3.69
CA LEU A 47 10.43 -8.66 -4.42
C LEU A 47 9.44 -7.78 -3.65
N LEU A 48 9.37 -7.94 -2.33
CA LEU A 48 8.51 -7.13 -1.46
C LEU A 48 8.96 -5.66 -1.45
N GLN A 49 10.27 -5.40 -1.39
CA GLN A 49 10.81 -4.03 -1.46
C GLN A 49 10.61 -3.38 -2.84
N VAL A 50 10.84 -4.13 -3.92
CA VAL A 50 10.64 -3.64 -5.30
C VAL A 50 9.17 -3.28 -5.55
N THR A 51 8.25 -4.13 -5.11
CA THR A 51 6.80 -3.86 -5.27
C THR A 51 6.32 -2.72 -4.37
N ALA A 52 6.85 -2.60 -3.15
CA ALA A 52 6.57 -1.46 -2.26
C ALA A 52 7.02 -0.13 -2.87
N THR A 53 8.28 -0.06 -3.32
CA THR A 53 8.84 1.16 -3.94
C THR A 53 8.13 1.50 -5.25
N ALA A 54 7.83 0.51 -6.09
CA ALA A 54 7.03 0.70 -7.30
C ALA A 54 5.63 1.25 -6.99
N THR A 55 4.99 0.79 -5.90
CA THR A 55 3.67 1.28 -5.48
C THR A 55 3.74 2.76 -5.04
N ILE A 56 4.75 3.13 -4.26
CA ILE A 56 4.98 4.53 -3.85
C ILE A 56 5.21 5.42 -5.07
N MET A 57 6.04 4.96 -6.01
CA MET A 57 6.33 5.68 -7.25
C MET A 57 5.09 5.84 -8.13
N ALA A 58 4.33 4.78 -8.34
CA ALA A 58 3.10 4.80 -9.12
C ALA A 58 2.05 5.75 -8.50
N TYR A 59 1.91 5.74 -7.17
CA TYR A 59 1.02 6.65 -6.46
C TYR A 59 1.48 8.11 -6.58
N SER A 60 2.78 8.37 -6.39
CA SER A 60 3.35 9.71 -6.53
C SER A 60 3.13 10.27 -7.93
N LEU A 61 3.36 9.45 -8.96
CA LEU A 61 3.13 9.84 -10.35
C LEU A 61 1.64 10.05 -10.67
N TYR A 62 0.75 9.26 -10.04
CA TYR A 62 -0.69 9.51 -10.10
C TYR A 62 -1.04 10.89 -9.51
N THR A 63 -0.50 11.28 -8.36
CA THR A 63 -0.79 12.60 -7.77
C THR A 63 -0.27 13.78 -8.60
N PHE A 64 0.68 13.53 -9.51
CA PHE A 64 1.28 14.57 -10.36
C PHE A 64 0.61 14.69 -11.74
N SER A 65 0.36 13.56 -12.40
CA SER A 65 0.01 13.53 -13.83
C SER A 65 -1.44 13.16 -14.12
N ALA A 66 -2.26 12.87 -13.10
CA ALA A 66 -3.62 12.43 -13.34
C ALA A 66 -4.54 13.61 -13.70
N PRO A 67 -5.23 13.56 -14.87
CA PRO A 67 -6.10 14.65 -15.33
C PRO A 67 -7.40 14.76 -14.53
N ASN A 68 -7.72 13.77 -13.71
CA ASN A 68 -8.94 13.73 -12.89
C ASN A 68 -8.75 14.39 -11.52
N LEU A 69 -7.64 15.11 -11.31
CA LEU A 69 -7.32 15.74 -10.04
C LEU A 69 -7.52 17.25 -10.13
N PRO A 70 -7.90 17.91 -9.02
CA PRO A 70 -8.03 19.36 -8.98
C PRO A 70 -6.71 20.06 -9.27
N ASP A 71 -6.78 21.19 -9.97
CA ASP A 71 -5.63 22.02 -10.27
C ASP A 71 -4.88 22.44 -8.99
N GLY A 72 -3.54 22.37 -9.03
CA GLY A 72 -2.67 22.81 -7.94
C GLY A 72 -1.96 21.70 -7.16
N HIS A 73 -1.90 20.46 -7.67
CA HIS A 73 -1.10 19.35 -7.10
C HIS A 73 -1.35 19.08 -5.60
N ARG A 74 -2.52 19.49 -5.08
CA ARG A 74 -2.83 19.46 -3.63
C ARG A 74 -2.91 18.03 -3.09
N MET A 75 -3.17 17.05 -3.97
CA MET A 75 -3.11 15.63 -3.66
C MET A 75 -1.71 15.14 -3.27
N MET A 76 -0.63 15.88 -3.52
CA MET A 76 0.70 15.49 -3.03
C MET A 76 0.78 15.40 -1.50
N LEU A 77 -0.12 16.08 -0.78
CA LEU A 77 -0.21 16.03 0.68
C LEU A 77 -0.59 14.63 1.22
N THR A 78 -1.12 13.74 0.38
CA THR A 78 -1.46 12.37 0.77
C THR A 78 -0.26 11.41 0.66
N ILE A 79 0.84 11.81 0.02
CA ILE A 79 2.04 10.96 -0.18
C ILE A 79 2.64 10.51 1.15
N PRO A 80 2.86 11.38 2.17
CA PRO A 80 3.40 10.96 3.46
C PRO A 80 2.56 9.89 4.16
N PHE A 81 1.23 9.92 3.98
CA PHE A 81 0.33 8.91 4.54
C PHE A 81 0.51 7.54 3.88
N VAL A 82 0.58 7.50 2.54
CA VAL A 82 0.82 6.24 1.81
C VAL A 82 2.19 5.66 2.16
N LEU A 83 3.21 6.52 2.24
CA LEU A 83 4.56 6.15 2.60
C LEU A 83 4.62 5.57 4.03
N TYR A 84 3.96 6.20 4.99
CA TYR A 84 3.83 5.66 6.35
C TYR A 84 3.09 4.31 6.34
N GLY A 85 2.00 4.17 5.60
CA GLY A 85 1.23 2.92 5.51
C GLY A 85 2.08 1.75 5.00
N ILE A 86 2.85 1.97 3.94
CA ILE A 86 3.75 0.95 3.38
C ILE A 86 4.88 0.62 4.35
N PHE A 87 5.52 1.62 4.97
CA PHE A 87 6.57 1.38 5.96
C PHE A 87 6.06 0.65 7.19
N ARG A 88 4.87 0.99 7.67
CA ARG A 88 4.22 0.32 8.78
C ARG A 88 3.91 -1.14 8.43
N TYR A 89 3.36 -1.40 7.24
CA TYR A 89 3.11 -2.76 6.80
C TYR A 89 4.41 -3.58 6.69
N LEU A 90 5.46 -3.03 6.08
CA LEU A 90 6.78 -3.68 6.02
C LEU A 90 7.30 -3.98 7.43
N TYR A 91 7.18 -3.03 8.37
CA TYR A 91 7.56 -3.26 9.76
C TYR A 91 6.80 -4.44 10.37
N LEU A 92 5.48 -4.55 10.15
CA LEU A 92 4.72 -5.70 10.65
C LEU A 92 5.15 -7.03 10.01
N VAL A 93 5.44 -7.03 8.70
CA VAL A 93 5.92 -8.22 8.00
C VAL A 93 7.27 -8.67 8.54
N TYR A 94 8.23 -7.76 8.76
CA TYR A 94 9.59 -8.11 9.20
C TYR A 94 9.73 -8.36 10.70
N ARG A 95 8.98 -7.67 11.57
CA ARG A 95 9.15 -7.75 13.04
C ARG A 95 8.17 -8.67 13.74
N ARG A 96 6.99 -8.88 13.16
CA ARG A 96 5.91 -9.64 13.81
C ARG A 96 5.60 -10.93 13.06
N ASP A 97 6.23 -11.15 11.89
CA ASP A 97 5.95 -12.26 10.97
C ASP A 97 4.45 -12.41 10.68
N LEU A 98 3.66 -11.35 10.69
CA LEU A 98 2.20 -11.42 10.51
C LEU A 98 1.76 -11.44 9.04
N GLY A 99 2.67 -11.65 8.08
CA GLY A 99 2.38 -11.53 6.65
C GLY A 99 1.37 -12.53 6.05
N GLY A 100 0.87 -13.50 6.82
CA GLY A 100 0.01 -14.58 6.33
C GLY A 100 -1.44 -14.21 6.05
N MET A 101 -1.96 -13.19 6.74
CA MET A 101 -3.34 -12.72 6.66
C MET A 101 -3.31 -11.20 6.48
N PRO A 102 -3.00 -10.69 5.28
CA PRO A 102 -2.83 -9.24 5.05
C PRO A 102 -4.05 -8.42 5.46
N GLU A 103 -5.26 -8.96 5.30
CA GLU A 103 -6.51 -8.34 5.73
C GLU A 103 -6.63 -8.24 7.25
N GLN A 104 -6.21 -9.27 7.99
CA GLN A 104 -6.23 -9.25 9.46
C GLN A 104 -5.16 -8.31 9.99
N VAL A 105 -3.97 -8.28 9.37
CA VAL A 105 -2.92 -7.31 9.70
C VAL A 105 -3.39 -5.87 9.54
N LEU A 106 -4.12 -5.58 8.46
CA LEU A 106 -4.70 -4.27 8.23
C LEU A 106 -5.75 -3.90 9.28
N LEU A 107 -6.58 -4.85 9.70
CA LEU A 107 -7.69 -4.62 10.62
C LEU A 107 -7.24 -4.59 12.09
N ASP A 108 -6.25 -5.39 12.47
CA ASP A 108 -5.74 -5.50 13.84
C ASP A 108 -4.77 -4.37 14.19
N ASP A 109 -3.98 -3.88 13.22
CA ASP A 109 -3.04 -2.78 13.46
C ASP A 109 -3.77 -1.43 13.42
N ARG A 110 -4.23 -0.99 14.60
CA ARG A 110 -4.87 0.32 14.81
C ARG A 110 -4.16 1.51 14.14
N PRO A 111 -2.82 1.65 14.18
CA PRO A 111 -2.17 2.77 13.51
C PRO A 111 -2.17 2.65 11.98
N LEU A 112 -2.05 1.44 11.41
CA LEU A 112 -2.21 1.23 9.97
C LEU A 112 -3.63 1.58 9.51
N LEU A 113 -4.66 1.11 10.23
CA LEU A 113 -6.05 1.41 9.94
C LEU A 113 -6.34 2.92 10.03
N GLY A 114 -5.84 3.58 11.09
CA GLY A 114 -5.97 5.02 11.27
C GLY A 114 -5.37 5.82 10.12
N VAL A 115 -4.23 5.39 9.57
CA VAL A 115 -3.58 6.04 8.42
C VAL A 115 -4.38 5.85 7.14
N ILE A 116 -4.92 4.65 6.90
CA ILE A 116 -5.75 4.38 5.73
C ILE A 116 -7.04 5.22 5.77
N ILE A 117 -7.66 5.31 6.94
CA ILE A 117 -8.87 6.14 7.13
C ILE A 117 -8.53 7.62 6.96
N ALA A 118 -7.46 8.11 7.60
CA ALA A 118 -7.04 9.50 7.48
C ALA A 118 -6.70 9.86 6.02
N TRP A 119 -6.03 8.96 5.31
CA TRP A 119 -5.73 9.10 3.89
C TRP A 119 -7.01 9.16 3.05
N GLY A 120 -7.97 8.26 3.28
CA GLY A 120 -9.24 8.23 2.55
C GLY A 120 -10.07 9.49 2.81
N LEU A 121 -10.15 9.94 4.06
CA LEU A 121 -10.82 11.19 4.43
C LEU A 121 -10.13 12.40 3.79
N LEU A 122 -8.80 12.46 3.80
CA LEU A 122 -8.04 13.54 3.17
C LEU A 122 -8.25 13.55 1.65
N MET A 123 -8.24 12.38 1.01
CA MET A 123 -8.52 12.24 -0.42
C MET A 123 -9.93 12.75 -0.76
N LEU A 124 -10.94 12.33 -0.01
CA LEU A 124 -12.34 12.77 -0.18
C LEU A 124 -12.46 14.29 0.04
N ALA A 125 -11.84 14.81 1.10
CA ALA A 125 -11.86 16.24 1.40
C ALA A 125 -11.21 17.08 0.29
N LEU A 126 -10.10 16.61 -0.28
CA LEU A 126 -9.43 17.32 -1.38
C LEU A 126 -10.21 17.26 -2.69
N LEU A 127 -10.85 16.12 -2.98
CA LEU A 127 -11.61 15.92 -4.21
C LEU A 127 -12.94 16.68 -4.19
N TYR A 128 -13.74 16.52 -3.13
CA TYR A 128 -15.05 17.20 -3.03
C TYR A 128 -14.97 18.63 -2.51
N GLY A 129 -13.96 18.97 -1.71
CA GLY A 129 -13.77 20.34 -1.21
C GLY A 129 -13.43 21.33 -2.32
N THR A 130 -12.86 20.86 -3.43
CA THR A 130 -12.55 21.72 -4.59
C THR A 130 -13.77 21.94 -5.48
N ASP A 131 -14.61 20.93 -5.71
CA ASP A 131 -15.89 21.07 -6.41
C ASP A 131 -16.83 22.07 -5.73
N LEU A 132 -16.91 22.07 -4.38
CA LEU A 132 -17.76 22.99 -3.63
C LEU A 132 -17.30 24.46 -3.76
N LEU A 133 -15.99 24.69 -3.86
CA LEU A 133 -15.41 26.03 -4.03
C LEU A 133 -15.56 26.53 -5.48
N GLN A 134 -15.48 25.65 -6.48
CA GLN A 134 -15.65 26.00 -7.89
C GLN A 134 -17.13 26.17 -8.28
N GLY A 135 -18.03 25.36 -7.72
CA GLY A 135 -19.48 25.48 -7.92
C GLY A 135 -20.07 26.81 -7.41
N GLY A 136 -19.47 27.39 -6.35
CA GLY A 136 -19.83 28.74 -5.87
C GLY A 136 -19.35 29.87 -6.80
N ALA A 137 -18.25 29.69 -7.52
CA ALA A 137 -17.70 30.71 -8.43
C ALA A 137 -18.45 30.81 -9.76
N MET A 138 -19.10 29.72 -10.21
CA MET A 138 -19.88 29.71 -11.46
C MET A 138 -21.27 30.38 -11.33
N GLN A 139 -21.77 30.59 -10.11
CA GLN A 139 -23.04 31.28 -9.84
C GLN A 139 -22.91 32.82 -9.79
N LEU A 140 -21.68 33.36 -9.87
CA LEU A 140 -21.40 34.80 -9.75
C LEU A 140 -20.86 35.43 -11.04
N ARG A 141 -20.94 34.74 -12.18
CA ARG A 141 -20.61 35.25 -13.52
C ARG A 141 -21.78 35.10 -14.47
#